data_AF-A0A7W1ABQ6-F1
#
_entry.id   AF-A0A7W1ABQ6-F1
#
_cell.length_a   1.000
_cell.length_b   1.000
_cell.length_c   1.000
_cell.angle_alpha   90.00
_cell.angle_beta   90.00
_cell.angle_gamma   90.00
#
_symmetry.space_group_name_H-M   'P 1'
#
loop_
_entity.id
_entity.type
_entity.pdbx_description
1 polymer ?
#
loop_
_entity_poly.entity_id
_entity_poly.type
_entity_poly.pdbx_seq_one_letter_code
_entity_poly.pdbx_strand_id
1 'polypeptide(L)' 'MKGATPENLFPKFDYCIDESDPDIVILRRQDASFVAAFSAKGVTKEGLIEAAKEDYRELVRINRAQWE' A
#
# COMPACT_ATOMS: atom_id res chain seq x y z
N MET A 1 -26.77 -18.13 -0.25
CA MET A 1 -25.37 -17.68 -0.41
C MET A 1 -25.41 -16.20 -0.74
N LYS A 2 -25.06 -15.32 0.21
CA LYS A 2 -25.06 -13.86 -0.03
C LYS A 2 -23.98 -13.57 -1.07
N GLY A 3 -24.36 -12.99 -2.20
CA GLY A 3 -23.45 -12.62 -3.27
C GLY A 3 -22.34 -11.73 -2.74
N ALA A 4 -21.10 -12.13 -2.99
CA ALA A 4 -19.94 -11.28 -2.79
C ALA A 4 -20.11 -10.09 -3.73
N THR A 5 -20.45 -8.94 -3.17
CA THR A 5 -20.33 -7.68 -3.90
C THR A 5 -18.84 -7.47 -4.22
N PRO A 6 -18.48 -6.91 -5.39
CA PRO A 6 -17.07 -6.76 -5.80
C PRO A 6 -16.22 -5.96 -4.81
N GLU A 7 -16.86 -5.19 -3.93
CA GLU A 7 -16.25 -4.49 -2.80
C GLU A 7 -15.68 -5.39 -1.68
N ASN A 8 -16.03 -6.68 -1.65
CA ASN A 8 -15.50 -7.68 -0.72
C ASN A 8 -14.33 -8.50 -1.32
N LEU A 9 -14.02 -8.30 -2.60
CA LEU A 9 -12.95 -9.03 -3.31
C LEU A 9 -11.60 -8.30 -3.29
N PHE A 10 -11.55 -7.07 -2.77
CA PHE A 10 -10.33 -6.28 -2.73
C PHE A 10 -9.92 -6.00 -1.28
N PRO A 11 -8.63 -6.18 -0.93
CA PRO A 11 -8.17 -5.83 0.40
C PRO A 11 -8.33 -4.32 0.61
N LYS A 12 -9.04 -3.91 1.67
CA LYS A 12 -9.24 -2.51 2.06
C LYS A 12 -8.31 -2.18 3.22
N PHE A 13 -7.42 -1.21 3.02
CA PHE A 13 -6.49 -0.73 4.03
C PHE A 13 -6.00 0.66 3.63
N ASP A 14 -5.63 1.46 4.62
CA ASP A 14 -5.06 2.79 4.42
C ASP A 14 -3.52 2.74 4.36
N TYR A 15 -2.92 3.82 3.88
CA TYR A 15 -1.47 4.04 3.90
C TYR A 15 -1.12 5.14 4.90
N CYS A 16 -0.01 4.96 5.61
CA CYS A 16 0.55 5.95 6.50
C CYS A 16 2.01 6.25 6.14
N ILE A 17 2.43 7.46 6.48
CA ILE A 17 3.80 7.92 6.33
C ILE A 17 4.43 7.88 7.72
N ASP A 18 5.58 7.24 7.82
CA ASP A 18 6.42 7.15 9.00
C ASP A 18 7.68 8.01 8.76
N GLU A 19 7.76 9.12 9.50
CA GLU A 19 8.84 10.11 9.45
C GLU A 19 9.65 10.10 10.76
N SER A 20 9.72 8.95 11.44
CA SER A 20 10.43 8.82 12.72
C SER A 20 11.93 9.07 12.60
N ASP A 21 12.49 8.94 11.39
CA ASP A 21 13.89 9.21 11.07
C ASP A 21 13.98 10.48 10.19
N PRO A 22 14.90 11.41 10.49
CA PRO A 22 14.98 12.69 9.80
C PRO A 22 15.50 12.60 8.35
N ASP A 23 16.19 11.53 7.97
CA ASP A 23 16.78 11.36 6.64
C ASP A 23 15.95 10.46 5.72
N ILE A 24 14.98 9.72 6.27
CA ILE A 24 14.12 8.79 5.50
C ILE A 24 12.64 8.99 5.79
N VAL A 25 11.84 8.76 4.76
CA VAL A 25 10.38 8.72 4.85
C VAL A 25 9.93 7.32 4.45
N ILE A 26 9.25 6.63 5.35
CA ILE A 26 8.78 5.26 5.11
C ILE A 26 7.29 5.29 4.80
N LEU A 27 6.91 4.75 3.65
CA LEU A 27 5.53 4.46 3.33
C LEU A 27 5.17 3.08 3.91
N ARG A 28 4.11 3.04 4.71
CA ARG A 28 3.58 1.82 5.33
C ARG A 28 2.10 1.68 5.05
N ARG A 29 1.60 0.45 5.15
CA ARG A 29 0.17 0.18 5.26
C ARG A 29 -0.30 0.37 6.71
N GLN A 30 -1.60 0.51 6.91
CA GLN A 30 -2.23 0.63 8.23
C GLN A 30 -1.92 -0.55 9.16
N ASP A 31 -1.67 -1.74 8.62
CA ASP A 31 -1.27 -2.94 9.35
C ASP A 31 0.24 -2.97 9.71
N ALA A 32 0.93 -1.84 9.57
CA ALA A 32 2.37 -1.66 9.75
C ALA A 32 3.26 -2.38 8.72
N SER A 33 2.69 -3.01 7.68
CA SER A 33 3.47 -3.59 6.58
C SER A 33 4.29 -2.52 5.88
N PHE A 34 5.56 -2.85 5.63
CA PHE A 34 6.46 -2.00 4.86
C PHE A 34 6.05 -1.99 3.38
N VAL A 35 6.03 -0.80 2.76
CA VAL A 35 5.76 -0.63 1.33
C VAL A 35 7.02 -0.15 0.61
N ALA A 36 7.55 1.01 1.01
CA ALA A 36 8.72 1.62 0.39
C ALA A 36 9.41 2.60 1.35
N ALA A 37 10.69 2.86 1.12
CA ALA A 37 11.46 3.88 1.82
C ALA A 37 12.00 4.90 0.81
N PHE A 38 11.92 6.18 1.18
CA PHE A 38 12.37 7.31 0.39
C PHE A 38 13.39 8.10 1.19
N SER A 39 14.31 8.78 0.51
CA SER A 39 15.09 9.83 1.18
C SER A 39 14.19 11.02 1.46
N ALA A 40 14.22 11.54 2.68
CA ALA A 40 13.49 12.75 3.07
C ALA A 40 13.83 13.96 2.17
N LYS A 41 15.05 13.99 1.62
CA LYS A 41 15.53 15.06 0.74
C LYS A 41 14.97 15.01 -0.69
N GLY A 42 14.41 13.87 -1.09
CA GLY A 42 13.97 13.64 -2.47
C GLY A 42 12.57 13.04 -2.59
N VAL A 43 11.85 12.91 -1.48
CA VAL A 43 10.48 12.38 -1.48
C VAL A 43 9.54 13.37 -2.16
N THR A 44 8.71 12.86 -3.06
CA THR A 44 7.64 13.62 -3.71
C THR A 44 6.31 12.96 -3.39
N LYS A 45 5.24 13.77 -3.39
CA LYS A 45 3.89 13.26 -3.19
C LYS A 45 3.52 12.26 -4.28
N GLU A 46 3.92 12.53 -5.51
CA GLU A 46 3.70 11.68 -6.67
C GLU A 46 4.39 10.32 -6.50
N GLY A 47 5.65 10.30 -6.04
CA GLY A 47 6.40 9.07 -5.80
C GLY A 47 5.79 8.21 -4.68
N LEU A 48 5.30 8.84 -3.61
CA LEU A 48 4.56 8.14 -2.55
C LEU A 48 3.26 7.52 -3.07
N ILE A 49 2.48 8.28 -3.86
CA ILE A 49 1.22 7.80 -4.44
C ILE A 49 1.48 6.66 -5.43
N GLU A 50 2.54 6.74 -6.23
CA GLU A 50 2.90 5.70 -7.18
C GLU A 50 3.28 4.40 -6.46
N ALA A 51 4.13 4.48 -5.43
CA ALA A 51 4.48 3.31 -4.62
C ALA A 51 3.25 2.68 -3.95
N ALA A 52 2.32 3.47 -3.41
CA ALA A 52 1.07 2.96 -2.86
C ALA A 52 0.20 2.26 -3.94
N LYS A 53 0.17 2.79 -5.16
CA LYS A 53 -0.59 2.17 -6.26
C LYS A 53 0.03 0.84 -6.71
N GLU A 54 1.35 0.77 -6.79
CA GLU A 54 2.06 -0.46 -7.16
C GLU A 54 1.84 -1.56 -6.14
N ASP A 55 1.99 -1.22 -4.86
CA ASP A 55 1.74 -2.11 -3.73
C ASP A 55 0.30 -2.65 -3.73
N TYR A 56 -0.69 -1.76 -3.92
CA TYR A 56 -2.09 -2.17 -4.03
C TYR A 56 -2.33 -3.11 -5.22
N ARG A 57 -1.76 -2.80 -6.40
CA ARG A 57 -1.91 -3.65 -7.59
C ARG A 57 -1.39 -5.06 -7.34
N GLU A 58 -0.27 -5.19 -6.64
CA GLU A 58 0.31 -6.49 -6.32
C GLU A 58 -0.56 -7.28 -5.34
N LEU A 59 -1.10 -6.61 -4.31
CA LEU A 59 -2.05 -7.24 -3.40
C LEU A 59 -3.32 -7.72 -4.10
N VAL A 60 -3.84 -6.95 -5.06
CA VAL A 60 -5.01 -7.37 -5.84
C VAL A 60 -4.70 -8.60 -6.68
N ARG A 61 -3.48 -8.70 -7.26
CA ARG A 61 -3.05 -9.89 -8.00
C ARG A 61 -2.94 -11.12 -7.10
N ILE A 62 -2.28 -10.97 -5.96
CA ILE A 62 -2.11 -12.05 -4.98
C ILE A 62 -3.48 -12.49 -4.46
N ASN A 63 -4.35 -11.55 -4.09
CA ASN A 63 -5.69 -11.86 -3.64
C ASN A 63 -6.44 -12.66 -4.69
N ARG A 64 -6.44 -12.22 -5.96
CA ARG A 64 -7.08 -12.96 -7.06
C ARG A 64 -6.54 -14.39 -7.20
N ALA A 65 -5.22 -14.56 -7.14
CA ALA A 65 -4.58 -15.88 -7.25
C ALA A 65 -4.91 -16.83 -6.08
N GLN A 66 -5.30 -16.32 -4.91
CA GLN A 66 -5.75 -17.16 -3.78
C GLN A 66 -7.17 -17.73 -3.98
N TRP A 67 -7.92 -17.24 -4.97
CA TRP A 67 -9.27 -17.70 -5.28
C TRP A 67 -9.35 -18.56 -6.56
N GLU A 68 -8.20 -18.88 -7.18
CA GLU A 68 -8.06 -19.82 -8.31
C GLU A 68 -7.62 -21.21 -7.80
#